data_AF-A0AAW5UUL1-F1
#
_entry.id   AF-A0AAW5UUL1-F1
#
_cell.length_a   1.000
_cell.length_b   1.000
_cell.length_c   1.000
_cell.angle_alpha   90.00
_cell.angle_beta   90.00
_cell.angle_gamma   90.00
#
_symmetry.space_group_name_H-M   'P 1'
#
loop_
_entity.id
_entity.type
_entity.pdbx_description
1 polymer ?
#
loop_
_entity_poly.entity_id
_entity_poly.type
_entity_poly.pdbx_seq_one_letter_code
_entity_poly.pdbx_strand_id
1 'polypeptide(L)'
;MYDTDEIRYTTAKNYDDEGNLTGKTAEAEPTPYQKTANCKKYEAELGWYGLMSPSGKVITPPRYCDITAIGYDLYLCKTDDIRGEVLNCKGLRVR
;
A
#
# COMPACT_ATOMS: atom_id res chain seq x y z
N MET A 1 3.85 -2.58 5.04
CA MET A 1 4.27 -2.24 3.67
C MET A 1 4.07 -3.46 2.81
N TYR A 2 3.78 -3.27 1.52
CA TYR A 2 3.52 -4.35 0.59
C TYR A 2 4.54 -4.26 -0.55
N ASP A 3 5.14 -5.41 -0.86
CA ASP A 3 6.01 -5.51 -2.02
C ASP A 3 5.17 -5.34 -3.30
N THR A 4 5.81 -4.79 -4.33
CA THR A 4 5.23 -4.65 -5.66
C THR A 4 6.09 -5.39 -6.66
N ASP A 5 5.53 -5.64 -7.85
CA ASP A 5 6.28 -6.23 -8.96
C ASP A 5 7.31 -5.27 -9.57
N GLU A 6 7.38 -4.02 -9.09
CA GLU A 6 8.39 -3.05 -9.50
C GLU A 6 9.69 -3.30 -8.71
N ILE A 7 10.82 -3.43 -9.41
CA ILE A 7 12.14 -3.57 -8.80
C ILE A 7 12.97 -2.29 -8.95
N ARG A 8 13.81 -1.99 -7.95
CA ARG A 8 14.78 -0.90 -8.00
C ARG A 8 16.20 -1.43 -7.96
N TYR A 9 17.03 -0.87 -8.83
CA TYR A 9 18.48 -1.03 -8.78
C TYR A 9 19.04 0.16 -8.00
N THR A 10 19.56 -0.10 -6.81
CA THR A 10 20.33 0.88 -6.06
C THR A 10 21.74 0.95 -6.63
N THR A 11 22.29 2.16 -6.77
CA THR A 11 23.72 2.32 -7.09
C THR A 11 24.41 2.83 -5.84
N ALA A 12 25.36 2.05 -5.32
CA ALA A 12 26.27 2.52 -4.28
C ALA A 12 27.23 3.55 -4.89
N LYS A 13 27.38 4.69 -4.22
CA LYS A 13 28.43 5.65 -4.54
C LYS A 13 29.68 5.26 -3.77
N ASN A 14 30.80 5.14 -4.47
CA ASN A 14 32.09 4.84 -3.87
C ASN A 14 32.88 6.15 -3.71
N TYR A 15 33.54 6.28 -2.57
CA TYR A 15 34.33 7.46 -2.21
C TYR A 15 35.75 7.02 -1.83
N ASP A 16 36.76 7.83 -2.13
CA ASP A 16 38.12 7.63 -1.61
C ASP A 16 38.26 8.13 -0.17
N ASP A 17 39.45 7.94 0.42
CA ASP A 17 39.76 8.34 1.80
C ASP A 17 39.71 9.87 2.02
N GLU A 18 39.75 10.65 0.94
CA GLU A 18 39.63 12.11 0.93
C GLU A 18 38.17 12.57 0.75
N GLY A 19 37.24 11.64 0.51
CA GLY A 19 35.81 11.88 0.31
C GLY A 19 35.42 12.25 -1.12
N ASN A 20 36.31 12.11 -2.10
CA ASN A 20 35.98 12.34 -3.51
C ASN A 20 35.25 11.12 -4.11
N LEU A 21 34.29 11.39 -4.99
CA LEU A 21 33.52 10.33 -5.66
C LEU A 21 34.43 9.59 -6.67
N THR A 22 34.70 8.31 -6.44
CA THR A 22 35.55 7.47 -7.30
C THR A 22 34.75 6.63 -8.30
N GLY A 23 33.46 6.41 -8.03
CA GLY A 23 32.60 5.68 -8.95
C GLY A 23 31.21 5.39 -8.41
N LYS A 24 30.39 4.74 -9.24
CA LYS A 24 29.11 4.17 -8.85
C LYS A 24 29.10 2.69 -9.22
N THR A 25 28.85 1.83 -8.26
CA THR A 25 28.61 0.40 -8.50
C THR A 25 27.12 0.12 -8.37
N ALA A 26 26.51 -0.52 -9.37
CA ALA A 26 25.17 -1.06 -9.19
C ALA A 26 25.23 -2.11 -8.06
N GLU A 27 24.36 -1.98 -7.06
CA GLU A 27 24.19 -3.05 -6.08
C GLU A 27 23.61 -4.27 -6.80
N ALA A 28 24.18 -5.43 -6.50
CA ALA A 28 23.98 -6.63 -7.32
C ALA A 28 22.57 -7.22 -7.20
N GLU A 29 21.84 -6.92 -6.12
CA GLU A 29 20.52 -7.48 -5.88
C GLU A 29 19.42 -6.43 -6.06
N PRO A 30 18.51 -6.61 -7.04
CA PRO A 30 17.36 -5.74 -7.18
C PRO A 30 16.46 -5.87 -5.96
N THR A 31 16.05 -4.73 -5.40
CA THR A 31 15.12 -4.70 -4.26
C THR A 31 13.69 -4.43 -4.74
N PRO A 32 12.68 -5.18 -4.26
CA PRO A 32 11.28 -4.87 -4.56
C PRO A 32 10.92 -3.48 -4.04
N TYR A 33 10.19 -2.71 -4.84
CA TYR A 33 9.68 -1.42 -4.41
C TYR A 33 8.48 -1.64 -3.48
N GLN A 34 8.56 -1.07 -2.29
CA GLN A 34 7.52 -1.19 -1.28
C GLN A 34 6.56 0.00 -1.32
N LYS A 35 5.25 -0.30 -1.27
CA LYS A 35 4.19 0.70 -1.13
C LYS A 35 3.38 0.48 0.14
N THR A 36 2.78 1.54 0.64
CA THR A 36 1.75 1.48 1.70
C THR A 36 0.36 1.50 1.08
N ALA A 37 -0.66 1.05 1.82
CA ALA A 37 -2.03 1.05 1.34
C ALA A 37 -2.43 2.42 0.76
N ASN A 38 -2.99 2.40 -0.45
CA ASN A 38 -3.36 3.59 -1.20
C ASN A 38 -4.61 4.28 -0.62
N CYS A 39 -5.69 3.53 -0.43
CA CYS A 39 -6.91 4.01 0.19
C CYS A 39 -6.78 4.08 1.71
N LYS A 40 -7.55 4.99 2.29
CA LYS A 40 -7.66 5.19 3.73
C LYS A 40 -8.98 4.61 4.22
N LYS A 41 -8.96 3.99 5.40
CA LYS A 41 -10.17 3.69 6.18
C LYS A 41 -10.66 5.00 6.80
N TYR A 42 -11.96 5.26 6.73
CA TYR A 42 -12.61 6.32 7.49
C TYR A 42 -13.75 5.74 8.33
N GLU A 43 -14.05 6.40 9.45
CA GLU A 43 -15.18 6.08 10.33
C GLU A 43 -16.19 7.23 10.22
N ALA A 44 -17.46 6.92 9.98
CA ALA A 44 -18.53 7.92 9.88
C ALA A 44 -19.61 7.75 10.95
N GLU A 45 -19.83 6.51 11.39
CA GLU A 45 -20.66 6.15 12.53
C GLU A 45 -19.84 5.23 13.43
N LEU A 46 -20.11 5.21 14.74
CA LEU A 46 -19.30 4.46 15.71
C LEU A 46 -19.25 2.97 15.33
N GLY A 47 -18.05 2.49 14.98
CA GLY A 47 -17.81 1.10 14.57
C GLY A 47 -18.15 0.77 13.10
N TRP A 48 -18.49 1.77 12.28
CA TRP A 48 -18.81 1.59 10.87
C TRP A 48 -17.86 2.37 9.96
N TYR A 49 -17.21 1.62 9.07
CA TYR A 49 -16.10 2.09 8.27
C TYR A 49 -16.36 2.02 6.77
N GLY A 50 -15.75 2.95 6.04
CA GLY A 50 -15.71 2.96 4.58
C GLY A 50 -14.28 3.20 4.06
N LEU A 51 -14.10 3.00 2.76
CA LEU A 51 -12.87 3.35 2.04
C LEU A 51 -12.99 4.74 1.40
N MET A 52 -11.92 5.52 1.48
CA MET A 52 -11.76 6.77 0.75
C MET A 52 -10.38 6.86 0.08
N SER A 53 -10.28 7.68 -0.95
CA SER A 53 -9.02 7.96 -1.64
C SER A 53 -8.03 8.69 -0.71
N PRO A 54 -6.72 8.74 -1.07
CA PRO A 54 -5.75 9.58 -0.36
C PRO A 54 -6.21 11.04 -0.19
N SER A 55 -6.93 11.56 -1.19
CA SER A 55 -7.47 12.93 -1.25
C SER A 55 -8.79 13.11 -0.48
N GLY A 56 -9.33 12.07 0.17
CA GLY A 56 -10.55 12.14 0.96
C GLY A 56 -11.86 11.92 0.20
N LYS A 57 -11.80 11.52 -1.08
CA LYS A 57 -13.00 11.16 -1.85
C LYS A 57 -13.52 9.80 -1.37
N VAL A 58 -14.79 9.74 -0.95
CA VAL A 58 -15.45 8.49 -0.58
C VAL A 58 -15.49 7.52 -1.77
N ILE A 59 -15.08 6.27 -1.52
CA ILE A 59 -15.07 5.16 -2.49
C ILE A 59 -16.19 4.17 -2.14
N THR A 60 -16.33 3.82 -0.86
CA THR A 60 -17.44 2.99 -0.37
C THR A 60 -18.16 3.71 0.76
N PRO A 61 -19.48 3.52 0.93
CA PRO A 61 -20.19 3.96 2.14
C PRO A 61 -19.64 3.27 3.40
N PRO A 62 -19.95 3.79 4.60
CA PRO A 62 -19.50 3.24 5.87
C PRO A 62 -20.33 2.00 6.26
N ARG A 63 -20.16 0.89 5.54
CA ARG A 63 -20.99 -0.33 5.69
C ARG A 63 -20.23 -1.55 6.24
N TYR A 64 -19.00 -1.35 6.67
CA TYR A 64 -18.13 -2.43 7.14
C TYR A 64 -17.83 -2.27 8.63
N CYS A 65 -17.86 -3.38 9.37
CA CYS A 65 -17.45 -3.41 10.77
C CYS A 65 -15.92 -3.44 10.93
N ASP A 66 -15.19 -3.84 9.88
CA ASP A 66 -13.73 -3.75 9.82
C ASP A 66 -13.23 -3.65 8.38
N ILE A 67 -12.12 -2.94 8.20
CA ILE A 67 -11.40 -2.85 6.93
C ILE A 67 -9.91 -2.97 7.21
N THR A 68 -9.32 -4.04 6.68
CA THR A 68 -7.90 -4.33 6.79
C THR A 68 -7.26 -4.27 5.40
N ALA A 69 -6.22 -3.45 5.25
CA ALA A 69 -5.41 -3.47 4.03
C ALA A 69 -4.59 -4.76 3.96
N ILE A 70 -4.64 -5.46 2.83
CA ILE A 70 -3.91 -6.71 2.58
C ILE A 70 -2.98 -6.59 1.36
N GLY A 71 -2.96 -5.44 0.71
CA GLY A 71 -2.08 -5.09 -0.41
C GLY A 71 -2.10 -3.58 -0.68
N TYR A 72 -1.30 -3.12 -1.65
CA TYR A 72 -1.28 -1.71 -2.04
C TYR A 72 -2.68 -1.18 -2.37
N ASP A 73 -3.39 -1.92 -3.21
CA ASP A 73 -4.74 -1.60 -3.67
C ASP A 73 -5.76 -2.68 -3.27
N LEU A 74 -5.48 -3.50 -2.26
CA LEU A 74 -6.36 -4.61 -1.84
C LEU A 74 -6.78 -4.48 -0.37
N TYR A 75 -8.08 -4.61 -0.13
CA TYR A 75 -8.69 -4.37 1.18
C TYR A 75 -9.67 -5.49 1.51
N LEU A 76 -9.46 -6.17 2.64
CA LEU A 76 -10.45 -7.07 3.21
C LEU A 76 -11.46 -6.25 4.00
N CYS A 77 -12.70 -6.22 3.52
CA CYS A 77 -13.80 -5.46 4.09
C CYS A 77 -14.81 -6.44 4.70
N LYS A 78 -14.98 -6.41 6.03
CA LYS A 78 -15.89 -7.30 6.76
C LYS A 78 -17.23 -6.61 7.01
N THR A 79 -18.32 -7.30 6.76
CA THR A 79 -19.68 -6.82 7.09
C THR A 79 -20.16 -7.37 8.43
N ASP A 80 -19.63 -8.51 8.85
CA ASP A 80 -19.81 -9.13 10.16
C ASP A 80 -18.60 -10.05 10.46
N ASP A 81 -18.63 -10.83 11.54
CA ASP A 81 -17.52 -11.70 11.94
C ASP A 81 -17.25 -12.87 10.97
N ILE A 82 -18.21 -13.18 10.09
CA ILE A 82 -18.17 -14.34 9.18
C ILE A 82 -18.03 -13.89 7.73
N ARG A 83 -18.67 -12.78 7.37
CA ARG A 83 -18.80 -12.29 6.00
C ARG A 83 -17.85 -11.15 5.71
N GLY A 84 -17.23 -11.20 4.54
CA GLY A 84 -16.45 -10.11 4.00
C GLY A 84 -16.24 -10.24 2.50
N GLU A 85 -15.73 -9.17 1.92
CA GLU A 85 -15.34 -9.10 0.52
C GLU A 85 -13.95 -8.45 0.40
N VAL A 86 -13.19 -8.85 -0.63
CA VAL A 86 -11.96 -8.16 -0.98
C VAL A 86 -12.30 -7.13 -2.04
N LEU A 87 -12.00 -5.87 -1.75
CA LEU A 87 -12.16 -4.76 -2.68
C LEU A 87 -10.82 -4.25 -3.16
N ASN A 88 -10.81 -3.72 -4.39
CA ASN A 88 -9.71 -2.92 -4.87
C ASN A 88 -9.83 -1.43 -4.46
N CYS A 89 -8.84 -0.60 -4.80
CA CYS A 89 -8.85 0.84 -4.52
C CYS A 89 -9.94 1.66 -5.26
N LYS A 90 -10.71 1.02 -6.14
CA LYS A 90 -11.88 1.60 -6.81
C LYS A 90 -13.20 1.15 -6.16
N GLY A 91 -13.15 0.37 -5.07
CA GLY A 91 -14.32 -0.18 -4.39
C GLY A 91 -14.96 -1.36 -5.14
N LEU A 92 -14.26 -1.94 -6.12
CA LEU A 92 -14.76 -3.09 -6.88
C LEU A 92 -14.28 -4.38 -6.25
N ARG A 93 -15.18 -5.35 -6.14
CA ARG A 93 -14.85 -6.69 -5.63
C ARG A 93 -13.84 -7.39 -6.54
N VAL A 94 -12.80 -7.94 -5.92
CA VAL A 94 -11.80 -8.78 -6.57
C VAL A 94 -12.29 -10.23 -6.54
N ARG A 95 -12.17 -10.94 -7.66
CA ARG A 95 -12.54 -12.36 -7.82
C ARG A 95 -11.31 -13.26 -7.82
#